data_AF-A0A7Y2P3J6-F1
#
_entry.id   AF-A0A7Y2P3J6-F1
#
_cell.length_a   1.000
_cell.length_b   1.000
_cell.length_c   1.000
_cell.angle_alpha   90.00
_cell.angle_beta   90.00
_cell.angle_gamma   90.00
#
_symmetry.space_group_name_H-M   'P 1'
#
loop_
_entity.id
_entity.type
_entity.pdbx_description
1 polymer ?
#
loop_
_entity_poly.entity_id
_entity_poly.type
_entity_poly.pdbx_seq_one_letter_code
_entity_poly.pdbx_strand_id
1 'polypeptide(L)'
;MKGAIVHSRRAKVLNLAINHVLLHYFLVPLKAGLYGFAAFFTLIIAIKTVSSLLGYNEEFIVTTGDVLQSSLGFALVLIIRLAQNIKKLHSTASRNF
;
A
#
# COMPACT_ATOMS: atom_id res chain seq x y z
N MET A 1 10.30 -31.84 37.14
CA MET A 1 10.35 -30.49 36.54
C MET A 1 10.24 -30.59 35.01
N LYS A 2 9.03 -30.63 34.43
CA LYS A 2 8.79 -30.76 32.97
C LYS A 2 7.55 -29.95 32.52
N GLY A 3 7.41 -28.72 33.00
CA GLY A 3 6.21 -27.89 32.74
C GLY A 3 6.44 -26.64 31.86
N ALA A 4 7.68 -26.18 31.70
CA ALA A 4 7.92 -24.81 31.20
C ALA A 4 8.17 -24.68 29.67
N ILE A 5 8.34 -25.78 28.93
CA ILE A 5 8.83 -25.71 27.53
C ILE A 5 7.69 -25.59 26.49
N VAL A 6 6.42 -25.81 26.89
CA VAL A 6 5.29 -25.82 25.95
C VAL A 6 4.75 -24.42 25.65
N HIS A 7 4.91 -23.46 26.57
CA HIS A 7 4.32 -22.12 26.41
C HIS A 7 5.06 -21.21 25.42
N SER A 8 6.40 -21.30 25.33
CA SER A 8 7.20 -20.43 24.47
C SER A 8 7.10 -20.79 22.98
N ARG A 9 6.93 -22.07 22.66
CA ARG A 9 6.83 -22.55 21.27
C ARG A 9 5.53 -22.09 20.61
N ARG A 10 4.40 -22.11 21.34
CA ARG A 10 3.09 -21.64 20.87
C ARG A 10 3.06 -20.12 20.66
N ALA A 11 3.67 -19.35 21.56
CA ALA A 11 3.80 -17.90 21.42
C ALA A 11 4.66 -17.50 20.20
N LYS A 12 5.72 -18.26 19.90
CA LYS A 12 6.58 -18.02 18.74
C LYS A 12 5.87 -18.33 17.41
N VAL A 13 5.12 -19.44 17.36
CA VAL A 13 4.30 -19.82 16.18
C VAL A 13 3.15 -18.83 15.95
N LEU A 14 2.51 -18.35 17.02
CA LEU A 14 1.46 -17.32 16.94
C LEU A 14 2.00 -15.99 16.41
N ASN A 15 3.14 -15.52 16.92
CA ASN A 15 3.79 -14.31 16.40
C ASN A 15 4.21 -14.44 14.94
N LEU A 16 4.68 -15.62 14.53
CA LEU A 16 5.05 -15.88 13.13
C LEU A 16 3.82 -15.83 12.21
N ALA A 17 2.70 -16.40 12.64
CA ALA A 17 1.43 -16.35 11.92
C ALA A 17 0.86 -14.92 11.85
N ILE A 18 0.89 -14.17 12.95
CA ILE A 18 0.47 -12.76 12.98
C ILE A 18 1.34 -11.93 12.04
N ASN A 19 2.67 -12.07 12.09
CA ASN A 19 3.56 -11.37 11.17
C ASN A 19 3.26 -11.73 9.72
N HIS A 20 2.99 -13.00 9.41
CA HIS A 20 2.65 -13.41 8.06
C HIS A 20 1.35 -12.77 7.57
N VAL A 21 0.33 -12.68 8.43
CA VAL A 21 -0.93 -12.03 8.08
C VAL A 21 -0.75 -10.51 7.95
N LEU A 22 -0.09 -9.87 8.91
CA LEU A 22 0.10 -8.42 8.92
C LEU A 22 0.97 -7.95 7.73
N LEU A 23 2.08 -8.64 7.47
CA LEU A 23 2.95 -8.34 6.33
C LEU A 23 2.21 -8.52 5.00
N HIS A 24 1.44 -9.60 4.85
CA HIS A 24 0.80 -9.89 3.58
C HIS A 24 -0.46 -9.03 3.33
N TYR A 25 -1.22 -8.70 4.37
CA TYR A 25 -2.47 -7.95 4.23
C TYR A 25 -2.29 -6.44 4.30
N PHE A 26 -1.33 -5.93 5.08
CA PHE A 26 -1.11 -4.48 5.19
C PHE A 26 0.09 -4.02 4.38
N LEU A 27 1.22 -4.73 4.44
CA LEU A 27 2.45 -4.24 3.81
C LEU A 27 2.38 -4.31 2.28
N VAL A 28 1.73 -5.34 1.71
CA VAL A 28 1.60 -5.49 0.26
C VAL A 28 0.71 -4.39 -0.35
N PRO A 29 -0.50 -4.11 0.17
CA PRO A 29 -1.30 -2.99 -0.32
C PRO A 29 -0.65 -1.63 -0.05
N LEU A 30 0.08 -1.46 1.05
CA LEU A 30 0.78 -0.22 1.35
C LEU A 30 1.88 0.08 0.31
N LYS A 31 2.71 -0.92 -0.02
CA LYS A 31 3.71 -0.80 -1.09
C LYS A 31 3.05 -0.47 -2.43
N ALA A 32 1.95 -1.13 -2.75
CA ALA A 32 1.18 -0.85 -3.96
C ALA A 32 0.64 0.59 -3.98
N GLY A 33 0.10 1.08 -2.86
CA GLY A 33 -0.31 2.46 -2.68
C GLY A 33 0.82 3.44 -2.93
N LEU A 34 2.03 3.19 -2.39
CA LEU A 34 3.22 4.02 -2.64
C LEU A 34 3.59 4.09 -4.13
N TYR A 35 3.43 3.00 -4.89
CA TYR A 35 3.59 3.05 -6.35
C TYR A 35 2.50 3.92 -7.01
N GLY A 36 1.26 3.84 -6.54
CA GLY A 36 0.17 4.72 -7.00
C GLY A 36 0.45 6.20 -6.74
N PHE A 37 0.98 6.52 -5.55
CA PHE A 37 1.45 7.87 -5.22
C PHE A 37 2.52 8.35 -6.20
N ALA A 38 3.59 7.55 -6.35
CA ALA A 38 4.73 7.91 -7.18
C ALA A 38 4.33 8.13 -8.64
N ALA A 39 3.43 7.29 -9.17
CA ALA A 39 2.92 7.44 -10.53
C ALA A 39 2.16 8.75 -10.73
N PHE A 40 1.23 9.09 -9.82
CA PHE A 40 0.48 10.34 -9.88
C PHE A 40 1.36 11.56 -9.67
N PHE A 41 2.29 11.51 -8.71
CA PHE A 41 3.20 12.61 -8.45
C PHE A 41 4.11 12.89 -9.64
N THR A 42 4.64 11.83 -10.26
CA THR A 42 5.42 11.93 -11.50
C THR A 42 4.59 12.52 -12.64
N LEU A 43 3.32 12.12 -12.76
CA LEU A 43 2.41 12.67 -13.77
C LEU A 43 2.17 14.17 -13.57
N ILE A 44 1.94 14.61 -12.33
CA ILE A 44 1.75 16.05 -12.01
C ILE A 44 3.02 16.84 -12.33
N ILE A 45 4.19 16.32 -11.94
CA ILE A 45 5.48 16.94 -12.29
C ILE A 45 5.63 17.03 -13.81
N ALA A 46 5.33 15.97 -14.55
CA ALA A 46 5.44 15.95 -16.00
C ALA A 46 4.51 16.98 -16.65
N ILE A 47 3.25 17.06 -16.21
CA ILE A 47 2.28 18.05 -16.70
C ILE A 47 2.80 19.46 -16.43
N LYS A 48 3.23 19.76 -15.20
CA LYS A 48 3.76 21.09 -14.86
C LYS A 48 5.02 21.45 -15.65
N THR A 49 5.86 20.45 -15.91
CA THR A 49 7.08 20.63 -16.72
C THR A 49 6.70 21.00 -18.15
N VAL A 50 5.76 20.28 -18.77
CA VAL A 50 5.26 20.59 -20.12
C VAL A 50 4.56 21.96 -20.15
N SER A 51 3.74 22.27 -19.15
CA SER A 51 3.08 23.58 -19.06
C SER A 51 4.07 24.74 -18.95
N SER A 52 5.16 24.57 -18.21
CA SER A 52 6.22 25.58 -18.09
C SER A 52 7.02 25.71 -19.40
N LEU A 53 7.35 24.59 -20.05
CA LEU A 53 8.02 24.58 -21.37
C LEU A 53 7.20 25.29 -22.46
N LEU A 54 5.88 25.18 -22.41
CA LEU A 54 4.96 25.85 -23.34
C LEU A 54 4.70 27.32 -22.97
N GLY A 55 5.26 27.82 -21.87
CA GLY A 55 5.11 29.22 -21.44
C GLY A 55 3.74 29.54 -20.84
N TYR A 56 2.94 28.53 -20.46
CA TYR A 56 1.65 28.78 -19.78
C TYR A 56 1.83 29.20 -18.32
N ASN A 57 2.91 28.77 -17.69
CA ASN A 57 3.27 29.14 -16.32
C ASN A 57 4.72 29.63 -16.31
N GLU A 58 4.95 30.82 -15.75
CA GLU A 58 6.28 31.43 -15.68
C GLU A 58 7.20 30.73 -14.68
N GLU A 59 6.64 30.03 -13.68
CA GLU A 59 7.40 29.37 -12.63
C GLU A 59 6.99 27.91 -12.44
N PHE A 60 7.98 27.02 -12.37
CA PHE A 60 7.78 25.62 -12.00
C PHE A 60 7.79 25.48 -10.47
N ILE A 61 6.61 25.59 -9.86
CA ILE A 61 6.45 25.42 -8.41
C ILE A 61 5.63 24.16 -8.12
N VAL A 62 6.22 23.25 -7.35
CA VAL A 62 5.52 22.12 -6.73
C VAL A 62 5.01 22.58 -5.36
N THR A 63 3.70 22.54 -5.20
CA THR A 63 2.99 22.97 -3.99
C THR A 63 2.60 21.77 -3.15
N THR A 64 2.29 22.00 -1.87
CA THR A 64 1.72 20.98 -0.99
C THR A 64 0.39 20.41 -1.53
N GLY A 65 -0.36 21.20 -2.31
CA GLY A 65 -1.55 20.75 -3.01
C GLY A 65 -1.30 19.61 -3.99
N ASP A 66 -0.16 19.63 -4.70
CA ASP A 66 0.22 18.57 -5.64
C ASP A 66 0.54 17.25 -4.93
N VAL A 67 1.16 17.34 -3.75
CA VAL A 67 1.43 16.18 -2.88
C VAL A 67 0.11 15.59 -2.37
N LEU A 68 -0.81 16.45 -1.92
CA LEU A 68 -2.14 16.03 -1.48
C LEU A 68 -2.92 15.38 -2.63
N GLN A 69 -2.86 15.96 -3.83
CA GLN A 69 -3.52 15.41 -5.01
C GLN A 69 -2.92 14.06 -5.43
N SER A 70 -1.61 13.88 -5.27
CA SER A 70 -0.93 12.59 -5.50
C SER A 70 -1.30 11.52 -4.49
N SER A 71 -1.69 11.92 -3.27
CA SER A 71 -2.22 11.01 -2.25
C SER A 71 -3.54 10.34 -2.69
N LEU A 72 -4.26 10.89 -3.67
CA LEU A 72 -5.40 10.23 -4.28
C LEU A 72 -4.96 8.95 -5.03
N GLY A 73 -3.85 9.01 -5.76
CA GLY A 73 -3.26 7.85 -6.42
C GLY A 73 -2.87 6.76 -5.42
N PHE A 74 -2.34 7.16 -4.26
CA PHE A 74 -2.09 6.25 -3.15
C PHE A 74 -3.37 5.57 -2.66
N ALA A 75 -4.38 6.37 -2.31
CA ALA A 75 -5.61 5.88 -1.71
C ALA A 75 -6.36 4.93 -2.65
N LEU A 76 -6.47 5.29 -3.93
CA LEU A 76 -7.14 4.45 -4.93
C LEU A 76 -6.46 3.09 -5.08
N VAL A 77 -5.14 3.07 -5.28
CA VAL A 77 -4.41 1.80 -5.47
C VAL A 77 -4.43 0.96 -4.20
N LEU A 78 -4.33 1.59 -3.03
CA LEU A 78 -4.41 0.90 -1.74
C LEU A 78 -5.78 0.24 -1.56
N ILE A 79 -6.88 0.96 -1.81
CA ILE A 79 -8.24 0.42 -1.68
C ILE A 79 -8.48 -0.74 -2.66
N ILE A 80 -8.06 -0.59 -3.92
CA ILE A 80 -8.19 -1.65 -4.94
C ILE A 80 -7.46 -2.92 -4.49
N ARG A 81 -6.20 -2.79 -4.03
CA ARG A 81 -5.38 -3.91 -3.57
C ARG A 81 -5.94 -4.54 -2.30
N LEU A 82 -6.46 -3.73 -1.38
CA LEU A 82 -7.11 -4.22 -0.17
C LEU A 82 -8.35 -5.04 -0.50
N ALA A 83 -9.23 -4.52 -1.37
CA ALA A 83 -10.43 -5.21 -1.82
C ALA A 83 -10.11 -6.53 -2.54
N GLN A 84 -9.08 -6.55 -3.38
CA GLN A 84 -8.60 -7.77 -4.05
C GLN A 84 -8.10 -8.82 -3.04
N ASN A 85 -7.34 -8.41 -2.04
CA ASN A 85 -6.85 -9.31 -0.99
C ASN A 85 -7.99 -9.90 -0.17
N ILE A 86 -9.00 -9.11 0.19
CA ILE A 86 -10.19 -9.58 0.92
C ILE A 86 -10.98 -10.57 0.06
N LYS A 87 -11.19 -10.28 -1.23
CA LYS A 87 -11.90 -11.19 -2.14
C LYS A 87 -11.16 -12.53 -2.30
N LYS A 88 -9.83 -12.50 -2.40
CA LYS A 88 -8.99 -13.71 -2.49
C LYS A 88 -9.08 -14.57 -1.24
N LEU A 89 -9.08 -13.93 -0.05
CA LEU A 89 -9.27 -14.64 1.22
C LEU A 89 -10.61 -15.38 1.26
N HIS A 90 -11.71 -14.71 0.90
CA HIS A 90 -13.04 -15.31 0.90
C HIS A 90 -13.15 -16.50 -0.08
N SER A 91 -12.61 -16.36 -1.29
CA SER A 91 -12.61 -17.45 -2.28
C SER A 91 -11.79 -18.68 -1.86
N THR A 92 -10.72 -18.50 -1.08
CA THR A 92 -9.87 -19.61 -0.62
C THR A 92 -10.53 -20.35 0.55
N ALA A 93 -11.27 -19.64 1.42
CA ALA A 93 -12.03 -20.24 2.51
C ALA A 93 -13.19 -21.13 1.99
N SER A 94 -13.85 -20.72 0.91
CA SER A 94 -14.97 -21.49 0.30
C SER A 94 -14.54 -22.76 -0.46
N ARG A 95 -13.25 -22.93 -0.78
CA ARG A 95 -12.72 -24.11 -1.50
C ARG A 95 -12.26 -25.24 -0.57
N ASN A 96 -12.15 -24.96 0.73
CA ASN A 96 -11.68 -25.91 1.74
C ASN A 96 -12.84 -26.50 2.59
N PHE A 97 -14.08 -26.22 2.18
CA PHE A 97 -15.32 -26.86 2.63
C PHE A 97 -15.94 -27.60 1.45
#